data_AF-A0A3D2WK54-F1
#
_entry.id   AF-A0A3D2WK54-F1
#
_cell.length_a   1.000
_cell.length_b   1.000
_cell.length_c   1.000
_cell.angle_alpha   90.00
_cell.angle_beta   90.00
_cell.angle_gamma   90.00
#
_symmetry.space_group_name_H-M   'P 1'
#
loop_
_entity.id
_entity.type
_entity.pdbx_description
1 polymer ?
#
loop_
_entity_poly.entity_id
_entity_poly.type
_entity_poly.pdbx_seq_one_letter_code
_entity_poly.pdbx_strand_id
1 'polypeptide(L)'
;MITIGLIIDIESLRRGHGMTQRLHIHGLDVAKSLAELIALDIAPGTGIEPDQFWKGLATALQELAPRNRALLQRRDELQRLIDSYYAKRRDAGEDLADVDALEHFLKEIGYLEPETTATVVTENVDAEIALVAGPQLVVPVLNARYALNAANARWGSLYDALYGSDVISELHGAEKGSSYNPIRGQKVVEYVAAQLNEILPLKSGKHEDVVAYSIDETQGVKLIIKLADGSTTAFADKNAFVGHHQEQVILCRHHGLHLELHIDPQSPIGQHHPAGLKDVVMEAALTTIQDCEDSVAAVDADDKVEVYRQWLGLMQGNLSDRFEKSGKIIERQLASDRYYVDVNGDTLKLSGRSLMLVRNVGHLMTTDAVMLDGQPIPEGILDAFMTSFAAVHDVKNLGRYQNSKTGSVYIVKPK
;
A
#
# COMPACT_ATOMS: atom_id res chain seq x y z
N MET A 1 -38.67 22.64 17.32
CA MET A 1 -39.79 22.33 16.41
C MET A 1 -39.46 22.91 15.04
N ILE A 2 -38.92 22.07 14.15
CA ILE A 2 -39.21 21.94 12.71
C ILE A 2 -38.58 20.59 12.39
N THR A 3 -39.43 19.59 12.24
CA THR A 3 -39.06 18.19 11.99
C THR A 3 -39.21 18.00 10.48
N ILE A 4 -38.10 17.81 9.76
CA ILE A 4 -38.16 17.38 8.35
C ILE A 4 -38.10 15.85 8.37
N GLY A 5 -39.27 15.23 8.30
CA GLY A 5 -39.42 13.80 8.10
C GLY A 5 -39.37 13.50 6.60
N LEU A 6 -38.38 12.72 6.16
CA LEU A 6 -38.46 11.99 4.90
C LEU A 6 -38.98 10.58 5.20
N ILE A 7 -40.22 10.32 4.81
CA ILE A 7 -40.74 8.96 4.66
C ILE A 7 -40.37 8.54 3.24
N ILE A 8 -39.48 7.56 3.10
CA ILE A 8 -39.12 6.96 1.82
C ILE A 8 -39.98 5.71 1.64
N ASP A 9 -40.72 5.68 0.53
CA ASP A 9 -41.51 4.54 0.09
C ASP A 9 -40.57 3.46 -0.49
N ILE A 10 -40.51 2.31 0.18
CA ILE A 10 -39.57 1.21 -0.11
C ILE A 10 -39.95 0.46 -1.40
N GLU A 11 -41.15 0.66 -1.95
CA GLU A 11 -41.62 -0.07 -3.14
C GLU A 11 -41.13 0.51 -4.49
N SER A 12 -40.58 1.72 -4.55
CA SER A 12 -40.07 2.29 -5.81
C SER A 12 -38.66 1.80 -6.21
N LEU A 13 -37.98 1.03 -5.34
CA LEU A 13 -36.58 0.61 -5.50
C LEU A 13 -36.35 -0.64 -6.37
N ARG A 14 -37.39 -1.17 -7.05
CA ARG A 14 -37.26 -2.44 -7.81
C ARG A 14 -37.50 -2.36 -9.32
N ARG A 15 -37.66 -1.18 -9.92
CA ARG A 15 -37.79 -1.06 -11.39
C ARG A 15 -37.13 0.19 -11.93
N GLY A 16 -35.91 0.04 -12.46
CA GLY A 16 -35.28 1.01 -13.36
C GLY A 16 -33.75 0.98 -13.31
N HIS A 17 -33.10 0.59 -14.41
CA HIS A 17 -31.71 0.92 -14.71
C HIS A 17 -31.58 2.43 -15.05
N GLY A 18 -32.07 3.34 -14.19
CA GLY A 18 -32.45 4.68 -14.62
C GLY A 18 -32.15 5.81 -13.63
N MET A 19 -31.31 6.75 -14.08
CA MET A 19 -31.02 8.10 -13.55
C MET A 19 -30.39 8.18 -12.15
N THR A 20 -29.12 8.59 -12.10
CA THR A 20 -28.42 9.04 -10.88
C THR A 20 -29.21 10.17 -10.22
N GLN A 21 -29.71 9.95 -9.01
CA GLN A 21 -30.33 11.02 -8.21
C GLN A 21 -29.27 12.04 -7.84
N ARG A 22 -29.54 13.34 -8.04
CA ARG A 22 -28.58 14.43 -7.77
C ARG A 22 -29.08 15.42 -6.74
N LEU A 23 -28.14 16.04 -6.04
CA LEU A 23 -28.36 17.15 -5.11
C LEU A 23 -27.65 18.40 -5.65
N HIS A 24 -28.31 19.55 -5.55
CA HIS A 24 -27.72 20.82 -5.95
C HIS A 24 -27.08 21.51 -4.74
N ILE A 25 -25.76 21.65 -4.72
CA ILE A 25 -24.97 22.11 -3.57
C ILE A 25 -23.88 23.07 -4.06
N HIS A 26 -23.89 24.34 -3.62
CA HIS A 26 -22.90 25.36 -4.01
C HIS A 26 -22.67 25.48 -5.53
N GLY A 27 -23.72 25.31 -6.34
CA GLY A 27 -23.63 25.34 -7.81
C GLY A 27 -23.16 24.04 -8.46
N LEU A 28 -22.96 22.98 -7.68
CA LEU A 28 -22.62 21.64 -8.17
C LEU A 28 -23.86 20.75 -8.19
N ASP A 29 -23.98 19.90 -9.21
CA ASP A 29 -24.96 18.80 -9.23
C ASP A 29 -24.28 17.48 -8.87
N VAL A 30 -24.41 17.09 -7.61
CA VAL A 30 -23.67 15.98 -6.98
C VAL A 30 -24.53 14.72 -6.96
N ALA A 31 -23.97 13.57 -7.36
CA ALA A 31 -24.63 12.28 -7.18
C ALA A 31 -24.96 12.05 -5.70
N LYS A 32 -26.21 11.70 -5.40
CA LYS A 32 -26.70 11.56 -4.04
C LYS A 32 -25.90 10.53 -3.23
N SER A 33 -25.51 9.41 -3.84
CA SER A 33 -24.69 8.38 -3.19
C SER A 33 -23.34 8.93 -2.69
N LEU A 34 -22.71 9.82 -3.46
CA LEU A 34 -21.47 10.49 -3.08
C LEU A 34 -21.69 11.52 -1.95
N ALA A 35 -22.78 12.28 -2.02
CA ALA A 35 -23.15 13.22 -0.96
C ALA A 35 -23.46 12.50 0.37
N GLU A 36 -24.14 11.36 0.31
CA GLU A 36 -24.43 10.52 1.47
C GLU A 36 -23.15 9.91 2.06
N LEU A 37 -22.24 9.39 1.22
CA LEU A 37 -20.93 8.90 1.69
C LEU A 37 -20.18 9.97 2.51
N ILE A 38 -20.15 11.21 2.01
CA ILE A 38 -19.51 12.31 2.74
C ILE A 38 -20.22 12.60 4.06
N ALA A 39 -21.54 12.79 4.02
CA ALA A 39 -22.30 13.23 5.19
C ALA A 39 -22.38 12.17 6.29
N LEU A 40 -22.48 10.89 5.91
CA LEU A 40 -22.74 9.79 6.83
C LEU A 40 -21.47 9.04 7.25
N ASP A 41 -20.48 8.92 6.36
CA ASP A 41 -19.33 8.05 6.59
C ASP A 41 -18.00 8.81 6.74
N ILE A 42 -17.71 9.80 5.87
CA ILE A 42 -16.42 10.50 5.86
C ILE A 42 -16.37 11.64 6.89
N ALA A 43 -17.33 12.56 6.87
CA ALA A 43 -17.28 13.78 7.68
C ALA A 43 -17.34 13.57 9.20
N PRO A 44 -18.13 12.62 9.75
CA PRO A 44 -18.25 12.46 11.20
C PRO A 44 -16.91 12.29 11.91
N GLY A 45 -16.70 13.06 12.97
CA GLY A 45 -15.47 13.04 13.78
C GLY A 45 -14.30 13.84 13.21
N THR A 46 -14.29 14.17 11.91
CA THR A 46 -13.18 14.90 11.27
C THR A 46 -13.11 16.37 11.69
N GLY A 47 -14.21 16.95 12.18
CA GLY A 47 -14.34 18.39 12.44
C GLY A 47 -14.47 19.25 11.18
N ILE A 48 -14.71 18.63 10.02
CA ILE A 48 -15.00 19.31 8.75
C ILE A 48 -16.45 18.98 8.39
N GLU A 49 -17.29 20.00 8.29
CA GLU A 49 -18.69 19.84 7.92
C GLU A 49 -18.84 19.54 6.43
N PRO A 50 -19.82 18.71 6.01
CA PRO A 50 -20.08 18.44 4.58
C PRO A 50 -20.24 19.69 3.74
N ASP A 51 -20.92 20.73 4.26
CA ASP A 51 -21.10 22.01 3.57
C ASP A 51 -19.76 22.70 3.26
N GLN A 52 -18.80 22.65 4.19
CA GLN A 52 -17.47 23.24 4.01
C GLN A 52 -16.68 22.50 2.94
N PHE A 53 -16.77 21.17 2.92
CA PHE A 53 -16.17 20.33 1.88
C PHE A 53 -16.68 20.73 0.48
N TRP A 54 -18.00 20.75 0.31
CA TRP A 54 -18.62 21.05 -0.99
C TRP A 54 -18.32 22.48 -1.47
N LYS A 55 -18.35 23.46 -0.55
CA LYS A 55 -17.95 24.83 -0.86
C LYS A 55 -16.48 24.92 -1.30
N GLY A 56 -15.59 24.18 -0.63
CA GLY A 56 -14.17 24.10 -0.98
C GLY A 56 -13.97 23.49 -2.36
N LEU A 57 -14.65 22.40 -2.68
CA LEU A 57 -14.58 21.75 -3.99
C LEU A 57 -15.09 22.66 -5.10
N ALA A 58 -16.26 23.31 -4.90
CA ALA A 58 -16.81 24.25 -5.87
C ALA A 58 -15.82 25.40 -6.17
N THR A 59 -15.22 25.96 -5.12
CA THR A 59 -14.20 27.02 -5.24
C THR A 59 -12.98 26.55 -6.03
N ALA A 60 -12.44 25.37 -5.70
CA ALA A 60 -11.28 24.82 -6.39
C ALA A 60 -11.58 24.49 -7.86
N LEU A 61 -12.77 24.01 -8.18
CA LEU A 61 -13.17 23.72 -9.56
C LEU A 61 -13.25 24.97 -10.42
N GLN A 62 -13.76 26.08 -9.88
CA GLN A 62 -13.80 27.37 -10.59
C GLN A 62 -12.40 27.83 -11.03
N GLU A 63 -11.37 27.61 -10.21
CA GLU A 63 -10.00 27.97 -10.54
C GLU A 63 -9.29 26.91 -11.41
N LEU A 64 -9.40 25.64 -11.02
CA LEU A 64 -8.52 24.58 -11.52
C LEU A 64 -9.09 23.83 -12.72
N ALA A 65 -10.41 23.73 -12.88
CA ALA A 65 -10.98 23.02 -14.02
C ALA A 65 -10.64 23.68 -15.37
N PRO A 66 -10.68 25.03 -15.52
CA PRO A 66 -10.21 25.69 -16.74
C PRO A 66 -8.73 25.45 -17.03
N ARG A 67 -7.88 25.48 -15.98
CA ARG A 67 -6.44 25.19 -16.12
C ARG A 67 -6.18 23.75 -16.54
N ASN A 68 -6.88 22.78 -15.93
CA ASN A 68 -6.78 21.37 -16.32
C ASN A 68 -7.14 21.17 -17.80
N ARG A 69 -8.22 21.82 -18.26
CA ARG A 69 -8.62 21.78 -19.69
C ARG A 69 -7.55 22.37 -20.61
N ALA A 70 -6.94 23.49 -20.21
CA ALA A 70 -5.86 24.11 -20.99
C ALA A 70 -4.62 23.21 -21.07
N LEU A 71 -4.26 22.51 -19.98
CA LEU A 71 -3.18 21.53 -19.99
C LEU A 71 -3.44 20.37 -20.97
N LEU A 72 -4.67 19.85 -21.03
CA LEU A 72 -5.04 18.81 -21.98
C LEU A 72 -5.00 19.32 -23.43
N GLN A 73 -5.51 20.52 -23.69
CA GLN A 73 -5.41 21.15 -25.01
C GLN A 73 -3.96 21.34 -25.46
N ARG A 74 -3.06 21.66 -24.52
CA ARG A 74 -1.63 21.76 -24.79
C ARG A 74 -1.01 20.40 -25.15
N ARG A 75 -1.43 19.31 -24.50
CA ARG A 75 -1.02 17.94 -24.89
C ARG A 75 -1.45 17.65 -26.35
N ASP A 76 -2.70 17.96 -26.71
CA ASP A 76 -3.22 17.76 -28.07
C ASP A 76 -2.52 18.63 -29.13
N GLU A 77 -2.17 19.86 -28.77
CA GLU A 77 -1.39 20.75 -29.64
C GLU A 77 0.00 20.20 -29.90
N LEU A 78 0.73 19.83 -28.84
CA LEU A 78 2.07 19.26 -28.95
C LEU A 78 2.09 17.99 -29.80
N GLN A 79 1.14 17.08 -29.58
CA GLN A 79 1.04 15.86 -30.39
C GLN A 79 0.77 16.16 -31.87
N ARG A 80 -0.14 17.09 -32.19
CA ARG A 80 -0.41 17.49 -33.58
C ARG A 80 0.80 18.12 -34.26
N LEU A 81 1.60 18.90 -33.53
CA LEU A 81 2.84 19.46 -34.05
C LEU A 81 3.85 18.35 -34.38
N ILE A 82 4.01 17.37 -33.49
CA ILE A 82 4.89 16.21 -33.68
C ILE A 82 4.42 15.36 -34.88
N ASP A 83 3.11 15.07 -34.98
CA ASP A 83 2.54 14.33 -36.11
C ASP A 83 2.80 15.06 -37.44
N SER A 84 2.62 16.38 -37.43
CA SER A 84 2.86 17.23 -38.61
C SER A 84 4.33 17.30 -39.00
N TYR A 85 5.23 17.31 -38.03
CA TYR A 85 6.68 17.27 -38.24
C TYR A 85 7.08 16.00 -38.99
N TYR A 86 6.66 14.83 -38.50
CA TYR A 86 6.97 13.56 -39.15
C TYR A 86 6.30 13.42 -40.53
N ALA A 87 5.05 13.87 -40.68
CA ALA A 87 4.36 13.81 -41.97
C ALA A 87 5.11 14.63 -43.05
N LYS A 88 5.51 15.88 -42.74
CA LYS A 88 6.24 16.75 -43.68
C LYS A 88 7.59 16.15 -44.09
N ARG A 89 8.38 15.66 -43.14
CA ARG A 89 9.69 15.06 -43.42
C ARG A 89 9.57 13.81 -44.27
N ARG A 90 8.58 12.95 -43.98
CA ARG A 90 8.29 11.76 -44.78
C ARG A 90 7.95 12.13 -46.22
N ASP A 91 7.05 13.10 -46.40
CA ASP A 91 6.59 13.51 -47.73
C ASP A 91 7.72 14.21 -48.55
N ALA A 92 8.69 14.81 -47.87
CA ALA A 92 9.91 15.37 -48.46
C ALA A 92 11.02 14.33 -48.72
N GLY A 93 10.85 13.08 -48.28
CA GLY A 93 11.88 12.03 -48.39
C GLY A 93 13.10 12.27 -47.49
N GLU A 94 12.93 13.05 -46.41
CA GLU A 94 13.98 13.33 -45.43
C GLU A 94 14.20 12.14 -44.48
N ASP A 95 15.39 12.08 -43.87
CA ASP A 95 15.68 11.09 -42.83
C ASP A 95 14.84 11.37 -41.58
N LEU A 96 14.03 10.38 -41.16
CA LEU A 96 13.17 10.45 -39.99
C LEU A 96 13.91 10.10 -38.69
N ALA A 97 15.13 9.55 -38.79
CA ALA A 97 15.97 9.18 -37.66
C ALA A 97 16.97 10.28 -37.24
N ASP A 98 16.89 11.45 -37.86
CA ASP A 98 17.72 12.62 -37.53
C ASP A 98 17.38 13.18 -36.15
N VAL A 99 18.16 12.77 -35.15
CA VAL A 99 17.95 13.11 -33.75
C VAL A 99 18.21 14.59 -33.47
N ASP A 100 19.21 15.20 -34.12
CA ASP A 100 19.56 16.61 -33.89
C ASP A 100 18.44 17.54 -34.37
N ALA A 101 17.87 17.25 -35.55
CA ALA A 101 16.73 18.00 -36.05
C ALA A 101 15.47 17.78 -35.20
N LEU A 102 15.24 16.55 -34.72
CA LEU A 102 14.14 16.26 -33.80
C LEU A 102 14.29 17.03 -32.48
N GLU A 103 15.47 17.01 -31.87
CA GLU A 103 15.73 17.73 -30.62
C GLU A 103 15.53 19.24 -30.79
N HIS A 104 16.03 19.82 -31.90
CA HIS A 104 15.81 21.23 -32.21
C HIS A 104 14.32 21.57 -32.33
N PHE A 105 13.58 20.76 -33.08
CA PHE A 105 12.13 20.93 -33.24
C PHE A 105 11.38 20.81 -31.91
N LEU A 106 11.71 19.82 -31.07
CA LEU A 106 11.07 19.63 -29.77
C LEU A 106 11.33 20.80 -28.82
N LYS A 107 12.51 21.42 -28.88
CA LYS A 107 12.79 22.68 -28.16
C LYS A 107 12.00 23.85 -28.73
N GLU A 108 11.93 23.99 -30.05
CA GLU A 108 11.20 25.07 -30.74
C GLU A 108 9.72 25.10 -30.36
N ILE A 109 9.06 23.93 -30.35
CA ILE A 109 7.64 23.84 -29.96
C ILE A 109 7.41 23.90 -28.45
N GLY A 110 8.47 23.99 -27.64
CA GLY A 110 8.39 24.00 -26.18
C GLY A 110 7.94 22.66 -25.57
N TYR A 111 8.31 21.54 -26.20
CA TYR A 111 8.15 20.20 -25.64
C TYR A 111 9.36 19.85 -24.74
N LEU A 112 10.57 20.08 -25.25
CA LEU A 112 11.81 19.89 -24.51
C LEU A 112 12.24 21.22 -23.89
N GLU A 113 12.01 21.36 -22.59
CA GLU A 113 12.43 22.54 -21.83
C GLU A 113 13.92 22.45 -21.40
N PRO A 114 14.57 23.58 -21.10
CA PRO A 114 15.92 23.57 -20.54
C PRO A 114 15.98 22.81 -19.21
N GLU A 115 17.05 22.05 -19.00
CA GLU A 115 17.29 21.38 -17.72
C GLU A 115 17.46 22.44 -16.61
N THR A 116 16.78 22.21 -15.48
CA THR A 116 16.91 23.04 -14.28
C THR A 116 17.32 22.16 -13.11
N THR A 117 18.17 22.69 -12.22
CA THR A 117 18.51 22.02 -10.97
C THR A 117 17.58 22.50 -9.87
N ALA A 118 17.02 21.55 -9.11
CA ALA A 118 16.19 21.83 -7.96
C ALA A 118 16.60 20.93 -6.79
N THR A 119 16.49 21.45 -5.57
CA THR A 119 16.65 20.67 -4.34
C THR A 119 15.28 20.39 -3.75
N VAL A 120 15.00 19.12 -3.44
CA VAL A 120 13.77 18.72 -2.77
C VAL A 120 13.85 19.11 -1.29
N VAL A 121 12.82 19.83 -0.81
CA VAL A 121 12.73 20.33 0.58
C VAL A 121 11.59 19.68 1.36
N THR A 122 11.10 18.52 0.89
CA THR A 122 9.98 17.80 1.51
C THR A 122 10.35 17.32 2.91
N GLU A 123 9.53 17.67 3.89
CA GLU A 123 9.68 17.30 5.30
C GLU A 123 8.53 16.38 5.75
N ASN A 124 8.61 15.88 6.99
CA ASN A 124 7.56 15.07 7.62
C ASN A 124 7.24 13.79 6.82
N VAL A 125 8.27 13.14 6.28
CA VAL A 125 8.15 11.89 5.54
C VAL A 125 8.45 10.72 6.47
N ASP A 126 7.55 9.72 6.49
CA ASP A 126 7.71 8.49 7.25
C ASP A 126 8.98 7.73 6.82
N ALA A 127 9.61 7.03 7.76
CA ALA A 127 10.88 6.36 7.55
C ALA A 127 10.80 5.27 6.45
N GLU A 128 9.64 4.64 6.30
CA GLU A 128 9.34 3.65 5.25
C GLU A 128 9.51 4.21 3.83
N ILE A 129 9.45 5.53 3.63
CA ILE A 129 9.74 6.21 2.36
C ILE A 129 11.10 6.89 2.38
N ALA A 130 11.44 7.57 3.48
CA ALA A 130 12.60 8.45 3.53
C ALA A 130 13.93 7.74 3.81
N LEU A 131 13.92 6.65 4.57
CA LEU A 131 15.13 6.11 5.21
C LEU A 131 15.37 4.62 4.96
N VAL A 132 14.34 3.84 4.63
CA VAL A 132 14.44 2.39 4.49
C VAL A 132 14.12 1.97 3.06
N ALA A 133 15.02 1.19 2.45
CA ALA A 133 14.77 0.59 1.15
C ALA A 133 14.05 -0.75 1.33
N GLY A 134 12.96 -0.95 0.60
CA GLY A 134 12.22 -2.21 0.62
C GLY A 134 11.14 -2.28 -0.46
N PRO A 135 10.48 -3.44 -0.60
CA PRO A 135 9.39 -3.64 -1.54
C PRO A 135 8.22 -2.65 -1.38
N GLN A 136 7.64 -2.26 -2.50
CA GLN A 136 6.37 -1.54 -2.59
C GLN A 136 5.35 -2.36 -3.35
N LEU A 137 4.17 -2.59 -2.77
CA LEU A 137 3.06 -3.26 -3.44
C LEU A 137 2.14 -2.26 -4.12
N VAL A 138 1.42 -2.69 -5.17
CA VAL A 138 0.32 -1.95 -5.79
C VAL A 138 -0.88 -2.88 -5.85
N VAL A 139 -2.06 -2.38 -5.47
CA VAL A 139 -3.26 -3.21 -5.35
C VAL A 139 -4.52 -2.44 -5.74
N PRO A 140 -5.48 -3.06 -6.45
CA PRO A 140 -6.76 -2.42 -6.73
C PRO A 140 -7.55 -2.19 -5.45
N VAL A 141 -7.82 -0.93 -5.10
CA VAL A 141 -8.51 -0.58 -3.85
C VAL A 141 -9.97 -1.06 -3.85
N LEU A 142 -10.57 -1.22 -5.03
CA LEU A 142 -11.94 -1.71 -5.21
C LEU A 142 -12.11 -3.18 -4.74
N ASN A 143 -11.01 -3.93 -4.59
CA ASN A 143 -11.04 -5.28 -4.04
C ASN A 143 -10.60 -5.27 -2.57
N ALA A 144 -11.58 -5.20 -1.65
CA ALA A 144 -11.35 -5.16 -0.20
C ALA A 144 -10.40 -6.27 0.30
N ARG A 145 -10.56 -7.49 -0.23
CA ARG A 145 -9.71 -8.63 0.14
C ARG A 145 -8.25 -8.38 -0.22
N TYR A 146 -8.00 -7.86 -1.42
CA TYR A 146 -6.64 -7.59 -1.88
C TYR A 146 -6.05 -6.37 -1.16
N ALA A 147 -6.83 -5.29 -1.00
CA ALA A 147 -6.43 -4.11 -0.24
C ALA A 147 -5.99 -4.47 1.20
N LEU A 148 -6.76 -5.33 1.88
CA LEU A 148 -6.41 -5.85 3.21
C LEU A 148 -5.15 -6.72 3.20
N ASN A 149 -4.98 -7.58 2.20
CA ASN A 149 -3.77 -8.40 2.09
C ASN A 149 -2.53 -7.55 1.90
N ALA A 150 -2.62 -6.54 1.04
CA ALA A 150 -1.51 -5.65 0.75
C ALA A 150 -1.18 -4.74 1.94
N ALA A 151 -2.19 -4.28 2.69
CA ALA A 151 -1.95 -3.55 3.94
C ALA A 151 -1.29 -4.45 5.01
N ASN A 152 -1.65 -5.73 5.06
CA ASN A 152 -1.08 -6.69 6.01
C ASN A 152 0.24 -7.33 5.52
N ALA A 153 0.66 -7.06 4.29
CA ALA A 153 1.84 -7.69 3.68
C ALA A 153 3.18 -7.11 4.15
N ARG A 154 3.16 -6.16 5.10
CA ARG A 154 4.40 -5.72 5.77
C ARG A 154 5.12 -6.86 6.45
N TRP A 155 4.42 -7.88 6.93
CA TRP A 155 5.02 -9.04 7.57
C TRP A 155 4.61 -10.31 6.84
N GLY A 156 5.57 -10.99 6.22
CA GLY A 156 5.33 -12.17 5.39
C GLY A 156 6.19 -13.36 5.80
N SER A 157 5.59 -14.55 5.83
CA SER A 157 6.31 -15.81 6.06
C SER A 157 7.24 -16.12 4.88
N LEU A 158 8.55 -16.21 5.15
CA LEU A 158 9.53 -16.63 4.14
C LEU A 158 9.36 -18.11 3.80
N TYR A 159 8.98 -18.95 4.77
CA TYR A 159 8.78 -20.38 4.54
C TYR A 159 7.60 -20.60 3.60
N ASP A 160 6.48 -19.93 3.82
CA ASP A 160 5.31 -20.04 2.93
C ASP A 160 5.63 -19.51 1.53
N ALA A 161 6.36 -18.39 1.43
CA ALA A 161 6.77 -17.82 0.15
C ALA A 161 7.66 -18.79 -0.66
N LEU A 162 8.66 -19.40 -0.02
CA LEU A 162 9.56 -20.36 -0.67
C LEU A 162 8.86 -21.68 -0.98
N TYR A 163 8.07 -22.20 -0.04
CA TYR A 163 7.35 -23.45 -0.23
C TYR A 163 6.28 -23.32 -1.32
N GLY A 164 5.54 -22.21 -1.35
CA GLY A 164 4.43 -21.99 -2.28
C GLY A 164 4.84 -21.59 -3.70
N SER A 165 6.03 -21.01 -3.88
CA SER A 165 6.52 -20.53 -5.18
C SER A 165 7.33 -21.59 -5.94
N ASP A 166 7.92 -21.20 -7.06
CA ASP A 166 8.85 -21.97 -7.88
C ASP A 166 10.33 -21.68 -7.55
N VAL A 167 10.60 -20.80 -6.58
CA VAL A 167 11.97 -20.53 -6.08
C VAL A 167 12.65 -21.82 -5.63
N ILE A 168 11.90 -22.69 -4.93
CA ILE A 168 12.32 -24.06 -4.66
C ILE A 168 11.79 -24.97 -5.76
N SER A 169 12.72 -25.52 -6.55
CA SER A 169 12.41 -26.49 -7.61
C SER A 169 11.65 -27.70 -7.07
N GLU A 170 10.62 -28.11 -7.80
CA GLU A 170 9.81 -29.30 -7.50
C GLU A 170 10.48 -30.62 -7.90
N LEU A 171 11.64 -30.57 -8.56
CA LEU A 171 12.38 -31.77 -8.96
C LEU A 171 12.93 -32.57 -7.77
N HIS A 172 13.18 -33.85 -8.03
CA HIS A 172 13.77 -34.80 -7.08
C HIS A 172 12.89 -35.03 -5.84
N GLY A 173 11.58 -35.19 -6.02
CA GLY A 173 10.65 -35.51 -4.93
C GLY A 173 10.24 -34.31 -4.07
N ALA A 174 10.46 -33.08 -4.55
CA ALA A 174 10.16 -31.84 -3.83
C ALA A 174 8.89 -31.13 -4.36
N GLU A 175 7.98 -31.90 -4.98
CA GLU A 175 6.74 -31.41 -5.55
C GLU A 175 5.82 -30.86 -4.44
N LYS A 176 5.02 -29.85 -4.81
CA LYS A 176 3.90 -29.38 -3.98
C LYS A 176 2.76 -30.41 -4.04
N GLY A 177 2.00 -30.53 -2.96
CA GLY A 177 0.88 -31.47 -2.85
C GLY A 177 -0.22 -30.95 -1.94
N SER A 178 -1.26 -31.77 -1.76
CA SER A 178 -2.36 -31.48 -0.82
C SER A 178 -1.95 -31.63 0.65
N SER A 179 -0.83 -32.30 0.92
CA SER A 179 -0.20 -32.41 2.22
C SER A 179 1.23 -31.86 2.20
N TYR A 180 1.76 -31.58 3.39
CA TYR A 180 3.16 -31.17 3.54
C TYR A 180 4.09 -32.26 3.01
N ASN A 181 5.06 -31.86 2.19
CA ASN A 181 6.12 -32.69 1.66
C ASN A 181 7.42 -32.40 2.45
N PRO A 182 7.87 -33.32 3.32
CA PRO A 182 9.08 -33.12 4.12
C PRO A 182 10.34 -32.89 3.29
N ILE A 183 10.44 -33.48 2.09
CA ILE A 183 11.60 -33.29 1.20
C ILE A 183 11.65 -31.84 0.72
N ARG A 184 10.50 -31.27 0.33
CA ARG A 184 10.39 -29.86 -0.06
C ARG A 184 10.65 -28.94 1.14
N GLY A 185 10.06 -29.25 2.29
CA GLY A 185 10.23 -28.46 3.51
C GLY A 185 11.68 -28.40 3.98
N GLN A 186 12.42 -29.51 3.88
CA GLN A 186 13.85 -29.54 4.16
C GLN A 186 14.65 -28.61 3.24
N LYS A 187 14.35 -28.58 1.93
CA LYS A 187 14.98 -27.64 1.00
C LYS A 187 14.68 -26.17 1.35
N VAL A 188 13.48 -25.88 1.86
CA VAL A 188 13.12 -24.53 2.35
C VAL A 188 13.98 -24.17 3.56
N VAL A 189 14.11 -25.07 4.54
CA VAL A 189 14.96 -24.86 5.72
C VAL A 189 16.41 -24.61 5.33
N GLU A 190 16.96 -25.41 4.42
CA GLU A 190 18.34 -25.26 3.92
C GLU A 190 18.54 -23.92 3.21
N TYR A 191 17.59 -23.52 2.36
CA TYR A 191 17.63 -22.23 1.69
C TYR A 191 17.62 -21.08 2.70
N VAL A 192 16.74 -21.14 3.69
CA VAL A 192 16.64 -20.11 4.73
C VAL A 192 17.92 -20.05 5.57
N ALA A 193 18.48 -21.18 5.99
CA ALA A 193 19.73 -21.19 6.77
C ALA A 193 20.88 -20.56 5.98
N ALA A 194 20.99 -20.88 4.68
CA ALA A 194 21.97 -20.25 3.79
C ALA A 194 21.77 -18.72 3.69
N GLN A 195 20.52 -18.26 3.58
CA GLN A 195 20.23 -16.82 3.58
C GLN A 195 20.54 -16.15 4.93
N LEU A 196 20.19 -16.78 6.05
CA LEU A 196 20.52 -16.27 7.38
C LEU A 196 22.03 -16.16 7.62
N ASN A 197 22.83 -17.06 7.05
CA ASN A 197 24.29 -16.94 7.06
C ASN A 197 24.80 -15.68 6.33
N GLU A 198 24.07 -15.17 5.34
CA GLU A 198 24.41 -13.95 4.61
C GLU A 198 23.93 -12.69 5.33
N ILE A 199 22.67 -12.67 5.78
CA ILE A 199 22.03 -11.45 6.32
C ILE A 199 22.18 -11.30 7.85
N LEU A 200 22.35 -12.41 8.57
CA LEU A 200 22.55 -12.45 10.02
C LEU A 200 23.72 -13.37 10.39
N PRO A 201 24.93 -13.17 9.83
CA PRO A 201 26.07 -14.07 10.06
C PRO A 201 26.35 -14.23 11.55
N LEU A 202 26.73 -15.44 11.96
CA LEU A 202 27.18 -15.72 13.33
C LEU A 202 28.67 -15.35 13.48
N LYS A 203 29.12 -15.00 14.69
CA LYS A 203 30.54 -14.76 14.98
C LYS A 203 31.40 -16.01 14.76
N SER A 204 30.84 -17.17 15.06
CA SER A 204 31.39 -18.49 14.77
C SER A 204 30.26 -19.47 14.48
N GLY A 205 30.55 -20.46 13.63
CA GLY A 205 29.57 -21.45 13.19
C GLY A 205 28.66 -20.94 12.08
N LYS A 206 27.65 -21.74 11.74
CA LYS A 206 26.62 -21.39 10.77
C LYS A 206 25.22 -21.65 11.31
N HIS A 207 24.20 -21.08 10.68
CA HIS A 207 22.80 -21.23 11.08
C HIS A 207 22.31 -22.69 11.03
N GLU A 208 22.86 -23.51 10.15
CA GLU A 208 22.56 -24.94 10.05
C GLU A 208 22.97 -25.71 11.32
N ASP A 209 23.96 -25.21 12.07
CA ASP A 209 24.49 -25.85 13.28
C ASP A 209 23.76 -25.40 14.55
N VAL A 210 22.78 -24.49 14.45
CA VAL A 210 22.07 -23.93 15.61
C VAL A 210 21.08 -24.95 16.17
N VAL A 211 21.20 -25.21 17.47
CA VAL A 211 20.36 -26.19 18.20
C VAL A 211 19.50 -25.56 19.30
N ALA A 212 19.74 -24.29 19.66
CA ALA A 212 18.85 -23.56 20.54
C ALA A 212 19.09 -22.05 20.44
N TYR A 213 18.01 -21.32 20.66
CA TYR A 213 18.04 -19.89 20.97
C TYR A 213 17.51 -19.70 22.40
N SER A 214 18.11 -18.77 23.14
CA SER A 214 17.65 -18.41 24.48
C SER A 214 17.92 -16.95 24.77
N ILE A 215 17.07 -16.32 25.59
CA ILE A 215 17.23 -14.95 26.03
C ILE A 215 17.76 -14.97 27.47
N ASP A 216 18.86 -14.27 27.71
CA ASP A 216 19.38 -13.98 29.05
C ASP A 216 19.03 -12.54 29.40
N GLU A 217 18.24 -12.34 30.46
CA GLU A 217 17.81 -11.02 30.96
C GLU A 217 18.54 -10.61 32.25
N THR A 218 19.51 -11.40 32.73
CA THR A 218 20.15 -11.18 34.05
C THR A 218 21.01 -9.92 34.11
N GLN A 219 21.57 -9.48 32.98
CA GLN A 219 22.40 -8.28 32.84
C GLN A 219 22.08 -7.55 31.52
N GLY A 220 20.79 -7.21 31.36
CA GLY A 220 20.21 -6.71 30.10
C GLY A 220 19.77 -7.85 29.19
N VAL A 221 18.96 -7.53 28.16
CA VAL A 221 18.37 -8.53 27.27
C VAL A 221 19.38 -8.94 26.21
N LYS A 222 19.85 -10.20 26.26
CA LYS A 222 20.85 -10.75 25.35
C LYS A 222 20.38 -12.06 24.72
N LEU A 223 20.60 -12.19 23.42
CA LEU A 223 20.41 -13.44 22.70
C LEU A 223 21.65 -14.33 22.86
N ILE A 224 21.42 -15.58 23.28
CA ILE A 224 22.42 -16.66 23.30
C ILE A 224 22.02 -17.69 22.24
N ILE A 225 22.93 -17.97 21.32
CA ILE A 225 22.74 -18.95 20.24
C ILE A 225 23.64 -20.15 20.56
N LYS A 226 23.06 -21.35 20.71
CA LYS A 226 23.81 -22.58 20.98
C LYS A 226 24.02 -23.38 19.71
N LEU A 227 25.24 -23.85 19.49
CA LEU A 227 25.62 -24.68 18.36
C LEU A 227 25.67 -26.18 18.73
N ALA A 228 25.61 -27.04 17.72
CA ALA A 228 25.61 -28.50 17.87
C ALA A 228 26.86 -29.06 18.57
N ASP A 229 28.01 -28.37 18.47
CA ASP A 229 29.25 -28.73 19.17
C ASP A 229 29.23 -28.36 20.67
N GLY A 230 28.14 -27.77 21.16
CA GLY A 230 27.95 -27.33 22.53
C GLY A 230 28.47 -25.93 22.84
N SER A 231 29.14 -25.27 21.88
CA SER A 231 29.56 -23.88 22.02
C SER A 231 28.38 -22.91 21.94
N THR A 232 28.62 -21.68 22.40
CA THR A 232 27.65 -20.58 22.26
C THR A 232 28.25 -19.46 21.42
N THR A 233 27.40 -18.78 20.66
CA THR A 233 27.78 -17.72 19.74
C THR A 233 26.74 -16.60 19.78
N ALA A 234 26.99 -15.56 19.00
CA ALA A 234 26.09 -14.43 18.78
C ALA A 234 26.16 -14.02 17.30
N PHE A 235 25.27 -13.12 16.88
CA PHE A 235 25.43 -12.47 15.58
C PHE A 235 26.74 -11.70 15.50
N ALA A 236 27.34 -11.68 14.30
CA ALA A 236 28.57 -10.97 14.00
C ALA A 236 28.38 -9.46 14.13
N ASP A 237 27.26 -8.94 13.60
CA ASP A 237 26.81 -7.59 13.93
C ASP A 237 26.09 -7.58 15.29
N LYS A 238 26.63 -6.80 16.21
CA LYS A 238 26.07 -6.61 17.56
C LYS A 238 24.71 -5.91 17.58
N ASN A 239 24.35 -5.22 16.50
CA ASN A 239 23.07 -4.51 16.37
C ASN A 239 22.00 -5.33 15.62
N ALA A 240 22.35 -6.56 15.21
CA ALA A 240 21.45 -7.43 14.46
C ALA A 240 20.27 -7.91 15.33
N PHE A 241 20.52 -8.28 16.59
CA PHE A 241 19.44 -8.57 17.55
C PHE A 241 18.90 -7.26 18.11
N VAL A 242 17.60 -7.03 17.97
CA VAL A 242 16.96 -5.78 18.40
C VAL A 242 15.91 -5.97 19.50
N GLY A 243 15.48 -7.20 19.74
CA GLY A 243 14.53 -7.52 20.79
C GLY A 243 13.91 -8.90 20.63
N HIS A 244 12.92 -9.21 21.45
CA HIS A 244 12.21 -10.47 21.41
C HIS A 244 10.76 -10.29 21.84
N HIS A 245 9.91 -11.25 21.50
CA HIS A 245 8.61 -11.39 22.11
C HIS A 245 8.56 -12.76 22.77
N GLN A 246 8.68 -12.75 24.11
CA GLN A 246 8.86 -13.96 24.91
C GLN A 246 10.06 -14.78 24.39
N GLU A 247 10.09 -16.10 24.58
CA GLU A 247 11.16 -16.96 24.05
C GLU A 247 10.85 -17.49 22.64
N GLN A 248 9.64 -17.25 22.12
CA GLN A 248 9.15 -17.80 20.86
C GLN A 248 9.48 -16.93 19.64
N VAL A 249 9.83 -15.65 19.82
CA VAL A 249 10.12 -14.76 18.69
C VAL A 249 11.37 -13.94 18.98
N ILE A 250 12.37 -14.08 18.12
CA ILE A 250 13.60 -13.27 18.15
C ILE A 250 13.47 -12.24 17.03
N LEU A 251 13.51 -10.96 17.40
CA LEU A 251 13.46 -9.86 16.44
C LEU A 251 14.87 -9.43 16.07
N CYS A 252 15.16 -9.48 14.79
CA CYS A 252 16.42 -9.09 14.20
C CYS A 252 16.24 -7.93 13.21
N ARG A 253 17.34 -7.30 12.82
CA ARG A 253 17.37 -6.23 11.82
C ARG A 253 18.61 -6.31 10.92
N HIS A 254 18.40 -6.08 9.63
CA HIS A 254 19.45 -5.99 8.62
C HIS A 254 19.09 -4.92 7.58
N HIS A 255 20.02 -4.01 7.24
CA HIS A 255 19.77 -2.87 6.33
C HIS A 255 18.50 -2.04 6.64
N GLY A 256 18.14 -1.93 7.93
CA GLY A 256 16.95 -1.21 8.37
C GLY A 256 15.64 -2.00 8.30
N LEU A 257 15.61 -3.16 7.66
CA LEU A 257 14.48 -4.10 7.63
C LEU A 257 14.54 -5.07 8.80
N HIS A 258 13.40 -5.38 9.38
CA HIS A 258 13.28 -6.39 10.42
C HIS A 258 13.02 -7.78 9.86
N LEU A 259 13.37 -8.78 10.65
CA LEU A 259 12.94 -10.16 10.46
C LEU A 259 12.78 -10.83 11.81
N GLU A 260 11.85 -11.77 11.89
CA GLU A 260 11.55 -12.51 13.10
C GLU A 260 11.89 -13.98 12.92
N LEU A 261 12.66 -14.54 13.85
CA LEU A 261 12.84 -15.98 13.95
C LEU A 261 11.76 -16.54 14.88
N HIS A 262 10.84 -17.34 14.34
CA HIS A 262 9.74 -17.93 15.11
C HIS A 262 10.13 -19.33 15.59
N ILE A 263 10.22 -19.51 16.90
CA ILE A 263 10.66 -20.73 17.56
C ILE A 263 9.45 -21.41 18.19
N ASP A 264 9.18 -22.63 17.74
CA ASP A 264 8.11 -23.48 18.26
C ASP A 264 8.42 -24.96 17.97
N PRO A 265 9.13 -25.63 18.89
CA PRO A 265 9.52 -27.03 18.74
C PRO A 265 8.33 -28.00 18.65
N GLN A 266 7.11 -27.57 19.00
CA GLN A 266 5.89 -28.38 18.95
C GLN A 266 5.12 -28.22 17.64
N SER A 267 5.51 -27.25 16.80
CA SER A 267 4.89 -27.05 15.50
C SER A 267 5.28 -28.16 14.50
N PRO A 268 4.46 -28.44 13.48
CA PRO A 268 4.77 -29.45 12.47
C PRO A 268 6.10 -29.24 11.74
N ILE A 269 6.56 -27.98 11.61
CA ILE A 269 7.85 -27.65 11.00
C ILE A 269 8.96 -27.65 12.06
N GLY A 270 8.75 -26.96 13.18
CA GLY A 270 9.76 -26.77 14.21
C GLY A 270 10.23 -28.07 14.88
N GLN A 271 9.36 -29.10 14.97
CA GLN A 271 9.77 -30.42 15.48
C GLN A 271 10.87 -31.11 14.65
N HIS A 272 11.06 -30.68 13.40
CA HIS A 272 12.08 -31.20 12.49
C HIS A 272 13.33 -30.31 12.40
N HIS A 273 13.31 -29.13 13.04
CA HIS A 273 14.45 -28.23 13.11
C HIS A 273 15.16 -28.39 14.47
N PRO A 274 16.49 -28.58 14.54
CA PRO A 274 17.19 -28.80 15.81
C PRO A 274 16.94 -27.71 16.87
N ALA A 275 16.90 -26.44 16.45
CA ALA A 275 16.55 -25.30 17.30
C ALA A 275 15.05 -24.99 17.46
N GLY A 276 14.14 -25.80 16.89
CA GLY A 276 12.70 -25.52 16.93
C GLY A 276 12.23 -24.38 16.02
N LEU A 277 13.07 -23.86 15.13
CA LEU A 277 12.71 -22.79 14.18
C LEU A 277 11.62 -23.29 13.24
N LYS A 278 10.45 -22.65 13.28
CA LYS A 278 9.29 -23.01 12.46
C LYS A 278 9.08 -22.10 11.25
N ASP A 279 9.55 -20.86 11.33
CA ASP A 279 9.41 -19.87 10.28
C ASP A 279 10.38 -18.70 10.48
N VAL A 280 10.63 -17.97 9.41
CA VAL A 280 11.25 -16.64 9.41
C VAL A 280 10.25 -15.66 8.80
N VAL A 281 9.74 -14.73 9.62
CA VAL A 281 8.79 -13.72 9.15
C VAL A 281 9.55 -12.45 8.80
N MET A 282 9.51 -12.07 7.52
CA MET A 282 10.24 -10.93 6.98
C MET A 282 9.40 -9.67 7.05
N GLU A 283 10.00 -8.55 7.44
CA GLU A 283 9.47 -7.24 7.09
C GLU A 283 9.64 -7.05 5.57
N ALA A 284 8.53 -7.00 4.84
CA ALA A 284 8.48 -7.11 3.38
C ALA A 284 7.91 -5.84 2.75
N ALA A 285 6.59 -5.76 2.52
CA ALA A 285 5.99 -4.58 1.89
C ALA A 285 6.00 -3.39 2.85
N LEU A 286 7.06 -2.56 2.80
CA LEU A 286 7.16 -1.36 3.62
C LEU A 286 6.05 -0.38 3.30
N THR A 287 5.77 -0.25 2.00
CA THR A 287 4.74 0.63 1.48
C THR A 287 3.79 -0.12 0.54
N THR A 288 2.55 0.33 0.47
CA THR A 288 1.52 -0.21 -0.42
C THR A 288 0.76 0.94 -1.07
N ILE A 289 0.66 0.93 -2.40
CA ILE A 289 -0.20 1.83 -3.17
C ILE A 289 -1.58 1.21 -3.31
N GLN A 290 -2.56 1.81 -2.65
CA GLN A 290 -3.99 1.54 -2.83
C GLN A 290 -4.46 2.28 -4.09
N ASP A 291 -4.71 1.53 -5.15
CA ASP A 291 -4.83 2.07 -6.48
C ASP A 291 -6.28 2.35 -6.90
N CYS A 292 -6.54 3.59 -7.30
CA CYS A 292 -7.81 4.06 -7.86
C CYS A 292 -7.75 4.27 -9.39
N GLU A 293 -6.62 3.97 -10.02
CA GLU A 293 -6.36 4.23 -11.44
C GLU A 293 -6.26 2.91 -12.25
N ASP A 294 -5.09 2.57 -12.80
CA ASP A 294 -4.98 1.57 -13.87
C ASP A 294 -5.38 0.13 -13.49
N SER A 295 -5.46 -0.23 -12.20
CA SER A 295 -5.87 -1.58 -11.77
C SER A 295 -7.36 -1.71 -11.42
N VAL A 296 -8.14 -0.64 -11.51
CA VAL A 296 -9.60 -0.65 -11.25
C VAL A 296 -10.39 -0.18 -12.48
N ALA A 297 -11.65 -0.58 -12.55
CA ALA A 297 -12.63 0.00 -13.46
C ALA A 297 -13.67 0.72 -12.60
N ALA A 298 -13.59 2.06 -12.57
CA ALA A 298 -14.55 2.89 -11.85
C ALA A 298 -15.05 4.01 -12.77
N VAL A 299 -16.25 3.83 -13.33
CA VAL A 299 -16.71 4.61 -14.48
C VAL A 299 -17.90 5.53 -14.18
N ASP A 300 -18.52 5.39 -13.02
CA ASP A 300 -19.65 6.20 -12.58
C ASP A 300 -19.59 6.53 -11.07
N ALA A 301 -20.61 7.22 -10.59
CA ALA A 301 -20.70 7.63 -9.19
C ALA A 301 -20.67 6.47 -8.19
N ASP A 302 -21.29 5.35 -8.51
CA ASP A 302 -21.43 4.23 -7.57
C ASP A 302 -20.10 3.48 -7.44
N ASP A 303 -19.38 3.29 -8.56
CA ASP A 303 -18.02 2.75 -8.53
C ASP A 303 -17.07 3.66 -7.74
N LYS A 304 -17.13 4.99 -7.97
CA LYS A 304 -16.27 5.94 -7.25
C LYS A 304 -16.59 5.96 -5.76
N VAL A 305 -17.87 5.89 -5.39
CA VAL A 305 -18.29 5.76 -3.98
C VAL A 305 -17.69 4.52 -3.34
N GLU A 306 -17.65 3.39 -4.04
CA GLU A 306 -17.04 2.17 -3.52
C GLU A 306 -15.51 2.30 -3.37
N VAL A 307 -14.82 2.87 -4.37
CA VAL A 307 -13.38 3.22 -4.26
C VAL A 307 -13.10 4.03 -3.00
N TYR A 308 -13.87 5.10 -2.78
CA TYR A 308 -13.66 5.98 -1.62
C TYR A 308 -14.05 5.33 -0.30
N ARG A 309 -15.07 4.46 -0.28
CA ARG A 309 -15.47 3.71 0.92
C ARG A 309 -14.38 2.72 1.35
N GLN A 310 -13.77 2.02 0.41
CA GLN A 310 -12.67 1.09 0.70
C GLN A 310 -11.45 1.85 1.25
N TRP A 311 -11.09 2.97 0.63
CA TRP A 311 -10.02 3.85 1.14
C TRP A 311 -10.33 4.41 2.55
N LEU A 312 -11.56 4.87 2.78
CA LEU A 312 -12.02 5.33 4.10
C LEU A 312 -11.88 4.23 5.16
N GLY A 313 -12.30 3.01 4.83
CA GLY A 313 -12.20 1.88 5.77
C GLY A 313 -10.75 1.56 6.16
N LEU A 314 -9.80 1.75 5.25
CA LEU A 314 -8.37 1.65 5.54
C LEU A 314 -7.91 2.79 6.48
N MET A 315 -8.31 4.03 6.22
CA MET A 315 -7.94 5.20 7.05
C MET A 315 -8.59 5.19 8.43
N GLN A 316 -9.78 4.59 8.57
CA GLN A 316 -10.42 4.36 9.87
C GLN A 316 -9.90 3.11 10.58
N GLY A 317 -9.17 2.24 9.88
CA GLY A 317 -8.67 0.97 10.42
C GLY A 317 -9.76 -0.09 10.67
N ASN A 318 -10.93 0.05 10.05
CA ASN A 318 -12.10 -0.80 10.25
C ASN A 318 -12.50 -1.62 9.01
N LEU A 319 -11.75 -1.52 7.91
CA LEU A 319 -11.98 -2.35 6.73
C LEU A 319 -11.94 -3.84 7.11
N SER A 320 -12.96 -4.58 6.66
CA SER A 320 -13.07 -6.02 6.85
C SER A 320 -13.66 -6.69 5.62
N ASP A 321 -13.23 -7.91 5.33
CA ASP A 321 -13.80 -8.75 4.27
C ASP A 321 -14.10 -10.16 4.81
N ARG A 322 -15.18 -10.78 4.33
CA ARG A 322 -15.62 -12.13 4.75
C ARG A 322 -15.69 -13.04 3.54
N PHE A 323 -14.95 -14.15 3.58
CA PHE A 323 -14.94 -15.13 2.50
C PHE A 323 -14.89 -16.57 3.04
N GLU A 324 -15.35 -17.52 2.23
CA GLU A 324 -15.32 -18.94 2.57
C GLU A 324 -14.00 -19.60 2.11
N LYS A 325 -13.36 -20.36 3.00
CA LYS A 325 -12.21 -21.21 2.68
C LYS A 325 -12.39 -22.56 3.37
N SER A 326 -12.43 -23.63 2.59
CA SER A 326 -12.58 -25.02 3.09
C SER A 326 -13.83 -25.21 3.98
N GLY A 327 -14.97 -24.62 3.59
CA GLY A 327 -16.23 -24.73 4.35
C GLY A 327 -16.30 -23.85 5.61
N LYS A 328 -15.31 -22.99 5.86
CA LYS A 328 -15.28 -22.06 7.00
C LYS A 328 -15.30 -20.63 6.51
N ILE A 329 -16.16 -19.81 7.12
CA ILE A 329 -16.16 -18.35 6.93
C ILE A 329 -14.95 -17.79 7.67
N ILE A 330 -14.09 -17.09 6.94
CA ILE A 330 -12.95 -16.36 7.48
C ILE A 330 -13.24 -14.87 7.34
N GLU A 331 -13.13 -14.14 8.44
CA GLU A 331 -13.14 -12.69 8.45
C GLU A 331 -11.69 -12.18 8.46
N ARG A 332 -11.37 -11.28 7.53
CA ARG A 332 -10.06 -10.65 7.42
C ARG A 332 -10.18 -9.18 7.80
N GLN A 333 -9.24 -8.71 8.61
CA GLN A 333 -9.14 -7.34 9.10
C GLN A 333 -7.68 -6.87 9.01
N LEU A 334 -7.47 -5.57 9.20
CA LEU A 334 -6.12 -4.99 9.33
C LEU A 334 -5.39 -5.55 10.56
N ALA A 335 -4.16 -5.97 10.35
CA ALA A 335 -3.28 -6.52 11.38
C ALA A 335 -3.00 -5.47 12.47
N SER A 336 -2.96 -5.89 13.72
CA SER A 336 -2.54 -5.02 14.83
C SER A 336 -1.05 -4.70 14.76
N ASP A 337 -0.63 -3.65 15.48
CA ASP A 337 0.80 -3.42 15.73
C ASP A 337 1.45 -4.60 16.46
N ARG A 338 2.77 -4.72 16.27
CA ARG A 338 3.60 -5.77 16.86
C ARG A 338 4.38 -5.19 18.02
N TYR A 339 4.49 -5.95 19.11
CA TYR A 339 5.09 -5.50 20.37
C TYR A 339 6.19 -6.49 20.80
N TYR A 340 7.31 -5.93 21.25
CA TYR A 340 8.49 -6.67 21.67
C TYR A 340 9.10 -6.02 22.92
N VAL A 341 9.96 -6.76 23.59
CA VAL A 341 10.93 -6.25 24.56
C VAL A 341 12.23 -6.00 23.81
N ASP A 342 12.74 -4.78 23.84
CA ASP A 342 13.99 -4.41 23.17
C ASP A 342 15.23 -4.86 23.96
N VAL A 343 16.43 -4.61 23.41
CA VAL A 343 17.71 -4.96 24.06
C VAL A 343 17.95 -4.26 25.41
N ASN A 344 17.22 -3.18 25.71
CA ASN A 344 17.28 -2.44 26.97
C ASN A 344 16.22 -2.90 27.98
N GLY A 345 15.27 -3.74 27.56
CA GLY A 345 14.13 -4.19 28.37
C GLY A 345 12.87 -3.32 28.20
N ASP A 346 12.88 -2.34 27.29
CA ASP A 346 11.76 -1.44 27.03
C ASP A 346 10.80 -2.02 25.99
N THR A 347 9.56 -1.50 25.95
CA THR A 347 8.60 -1.90 24.92
C THR A 347 8.94 -1.29 23.56
N LEU A 348 9.27 -2.14 22.59
CA LEU A 348 9.40 -1.78 21.18
C LEU A 348 8.10 -2.06 20.43
N LYS A 349 7.60 -1.04 19.73
CA LYS A 349 6.39 -1.12 18.90
C LYS A 349 6.76 -0.98 17.42
N LEU A 350 6.42 -1.99 16.61
CA LEU A 350 6.52 -1.93 15.15
C LEU A 350 5.12 -1.93 14.52
N SER A 351 4.98 -1.25 13.38
CA SER A 351 3.70 -1.28 12.67
C SER A 351 3.48 -2.68 12.11
N GLY A 352 2.26 -3.21 12.30
CA GLY A 352 1.86 -4.49 11.70
C GLY A 352 1.45 -4.37 10.24
N ARG A 353 1.43 -3.15 9.69
CA ARG A 353 0.85 -2.83 8.39
C ARG A 353 1.80 -1.99 7.54
N SER A 354 1.71 -2.16 6.23
CA SER A 354 2.42 -1.35 5.25
C SER A 354 1.95 0.10 5.34
N LEU A 355 2.88 1.04 5.16
CA LEU A 355 2.51 2.45 4.99
C LEU A 355 1.74 2.58 3.67
N MET A 356 0.50 3.06 3.76
CA MET A 356 -0.40 3.13 2.62
C MET A 356 -0.29 4.49 1.94
N LEU A 357 -0.10 4.44 0.62
CA LEU A 357 -0.27 5.54 -0.31
C LEU A 357 -1.58 5.31 -1.08
N VAL A 358 -2.18 6.37 -1.60
CA VAL A 358 -3.31 6.28 -2.53
C VAL A 358 -2.89 6.77 -3.90
N ARG A 359 -3.17 6.00 -4.96
CA ARG A 359 -2.98 6.47 -6.34
C ARG A 359 -4.30 7.01 -6.86
N ASN A 360 -4.38 8.33 -6.95
CA ASN A 360 -5.48 9.03 -7.60
C ASN A 360 -5.36 8.88 -9.12
N VAL A 361 -6.42 9.16 -9.87
CA VAL A 361 -6.30 9.26 -11.33
C VAL A 361 -5.53 10.50 -11.77
N GLY A 362 -5.04 10.49 -13.02
CA GLY A 362 -4.31 11.59 -13.64
C GLY A 362 -5.19 12.80 -14.01
N HIS A 363 -4.74 13.58 -15.00
CA HIS A 363 -5.42 14.82 -15.40
C HIS A 363 -6.49 14.66 -16.49
N LEU A 364 -6.55 13.50 -17.14
CA LEU A 364 -7.32 13.30 -18.37
C LEU A 364 -8.82 13.19 -18.15
N MET A 365 -9.25 12.23 -17.33
CA MET A 365 -10.65 11.82 -17.26
C MET A 365 -11.49 12.81 -16.47
N THR A 366 -12.75 12.90 -16.86
CA THR A 366 -13.81 13.57 -16.11
C THR A 366 -14.81 12.55 -15.59
N THR A 367 -15.45 12.85 -14.47
CA THR A 367 -16.50 12.01 -13.89
C THR A 367 -17.78 12.80 -13.74
N ASP A 368 -18.91 12.16 -14.04
CA ASP A 368 -20.24 12.74 -13.85
C ASP A 368 -20.75 12.54 -12.41
N ALA A 369 -19.97 11.94 -11.51
CA ALA A 369 -20.30 11.86 -10.08
C ALA A 369 -20.56 13.25 -9.47
N VAL A 370 -19.93 14.29 -10.03
CA VAL A 370 -20.20 15.70 -9.76
C VAL A 370 -20.21 16.46 -11.08
N MET A 371 -21.17 17.36 -11.25
CA MET A 371 -21.24 18.25 -12.41
C MET A 371 -21.11 19.71 -11.97
N LEU A 372 -20.47 20.53 -12.79
CA LEU A 372 -20.43 21.99 -12.67
C LEU A 372 -20.93 22.58 -13.98
N ASP A 373 -21.94 23.46 -13.92
CA ASP A 373 -22.59 24.07 -15.09
C ASP A 373 -23.04 23.02 -16.14
N GLY A 374 -23.54 21.88 -15.67
CA GLY A 374 -23.99 20.78 -16.51
C GLY A 374 -22.88 19.98 -17.21
N GLN A 375 -21.61 20.16 -16.81
CA GLN A 375 -20.47 19.41 -17.34
C GLN A 375 -19.81 18.53 -16.26
N PRO A 376 -19.38 17.30 -16.60
CA PRO A 376 -18.57 16.46 -15.71
C PRO A 376 -17.29 17.18 -15.28
N ILE A 377 -16.90 17.01 -14.02
CA ILE A 377 -15.69 17.66 -13.48
C ILE A 377 -14.45 16.78 -13.71
N PRO A 378 -13.22 17.34 -13.70
CA PRO A 378 -11.99 16.53 -13.74
C PRO A 378 -11.93 15.55 -12.55
N GLU A 379 -11.85 14.26 -12.85
CA GLU A 379 -11.89 13.19 -11.86
C GLU A 379 -10.69 13.25 -10.92
N GLY A 380 -9.51 13.60 -11.44
CA GLY A 380 -8.31 13.76 -10.62
C GLY A 380 -8.37 14.90 -9.60
N ILE A 381 -9.25 15.90 -9.78
CA ILE A 381 -9.53 16.93 -8.77
C ILE A 381 -10.48 16.36 -7.71
N LEU A 382 -11.52 15.64 -8.12
CA LEU A 382 -12.43 14.97 -7.18
C LEU A 382 -11.68 14.00 -6.28
N ASP A 383 -10.82 13.15 -6.85
CA ASP A 383 -9.98 12.22 -6.09
C ASP A 383 -9.13 12.94 -5.06
N ALA A 384 -8.48 14.05 -5.42
CA ALA A 384 -7.65 14.81 -4.48
C ALA A 384 -8.44 15.30 -3.27
N PHE A 385 -9.69 15.73 -3.48
CA PHE A 385 -10.58 16.12 -2.39
C PHE A 385 -11.04 14.90 -1.56
N MET A 386 -11.54 13.87 -2.22
CA MET A 386 -12.14 12.70 -1.56
C MET A 386 -11.12 11.89 -0.78
N THR A 387 -9.97 11.56 -1.38
CA THR A 387 -8.98 10.70 -0.76
C THR A 387 -8.22 11.41 0.36
N SER A 388 -7.98 12.72 0.22
CA SER A 388 -7.44 13.56 1.30
C SER A 388 -8.42 13.71 2.46
N PHE A 389 -9.72 13.88 2.18
CA PHE A 389 -10.72 14.01 3.24
C PHE A 389 -10.86 12.71 4.05
N ALA A 390 -10.90 11.56 3.38
CA ALA A 390 -10.84 10.26 4.05
C ALA A 390 -9.55 10.09 4.89
N ALA A 391 -8.40 10.57 4.40
CA ALA A 391 -7.13 10.51 5.12
C ALA A 391 -7.06 11.43 6.36
N VAL A 392 -8.01 12.36 6.55
CA VAL A 392 -8.11 13.15 7.81
C VAL A 392 -8.30 12.23 9.03
N HIS A 393 -8.96 11.08 8.85
CA HIS A 393 -9.09 10.07 9.92
C HIS A 393 -7.74 9.56 10.41
N ASP A 394 -6.76 9.41 9.52
CA ASP A 394 -5.39 9.05 9.87
C ASP A 394 -4.64 10.24 10.50
N VAL A 395 -4.59 11.38 9.80
CA VAL A 395 -3.84 12.57 10.23
C VAL A 395 -4.26 13.05 11.62
N LYS A 396 -5.55 12.94 11.95
CA LYS A 396 -6.10 13.31 13.27
C LYS A 396 -6.15 12.16 14.27
N ASN A 397 -5.64 10.98 13.92
CA ASN A 397 -5.64 9.78 14.76
C ASN A 397 -7.06 9.40 15.27
N LEU A 398 -8.05 9.50 14.39
CA LEU A 398 -9.46 9.18 14.69
C LEU A 398 -9.78 7.70 14.47
N GLY A 399 -9.00 7.03 13.61
CA GLY A 399 -9.13 5.62 13.32
C GLY A 399 -8.54 4.68 14.38
N ARG A 400 -8.75 3.38 14.20
CA ARG A 400 -8.20 2.31 15.07
C ARG A 400 -6.68 2.21 14.99
N TYR A 401 -6.12 2.49 13.82
CA TYR A 401 -4.69 2.41 13.55
C TYR A 401 -4.24 3.69 12.87
N GLN A 402 -3.00 4.09 13.16
CA GLN A 402 -2.33 5.17 12.46
C GLN A 402 -1.54 4.59 11.28
N ASN A 403 -1.68 5.22 10.12
CA ASN A 403 -0.93 4.97 8.89
C ASN A 403 0.36 5.81 8.88
N SER A 404 0.26 7.15 8.83
CA SER A 404 1.43 8.03 8.90
C SER A 404 1.75 8.45 10.34
N LYS A 405 2.99 8.22 10.79
CA LYS A 405 3.47 8.68 12.10
C LYS A 405 3.93 10.14 12.08
N THR A 406 4.10 10.71 10.89
CA THR A 406 4.56 12.08 10.67
C THR A 406 3.44 13.04 10.27
N GLY A 407 2.19 12.57 10.21
CA GLY A 407 1.02 13.40 9.90
C GLY A 407 0.90 13.76 8.41
N SER A 408 1.51 12.97 7.53
CA SER A 408 1.51 13.19 6.08
C SER A 408 0.52 12.28 5.36
N VAL A 409 -0.01 12.76 4.23
CA VAL A 409 -0.82 11.96 3.30
C VAL A 409 -0.04 11.76 2.01
N TYR A 410 0.08 10.52 1.56
CA TYR A 410 0.88 10.16 0.40
C TYR A 410 0.00 9.84 -0.80
N ILE A 411 0.02 10.74 -1.79
CA ILE A 411 -0.78 10.61 -3.00
C ILE A 411 0.15 10.40 -4.20
N VAL A 412 0.02 9.25 -4.86
CA VAL A 412 0.67 9.01 -6.15
C VAL A 412 -0.19 9.69 -7.23
N LYS A 413 0.44 10.55 -8.04
CA LYS A 413 -0.21 11.24 -9.15
C LYS A 413 0.32 10.70 -10.48
N PRO A 414 -0.45 9.88 -11.21
CA PRO A 414 -0.03 9.33 -12.49
C PRO A 414 -0.40 10.27 -13.66
N LYS A 415 0.22 10.01 -14.81
CA LYS A 415 -0.10 10.58 -16.14
C LYS A 415 -0.28 12.11 -16.16
#